data_AF-A0A6B3WC41-F1
#
_entry.id   AF-A0A6B3WC41-F1
#
_cell.length_a   1.000
_cell.length_b   1.000
_cell.length_c   1.000
_cell.angle_alpha   90.00
_cell.angle_beta   90.00
_cell.angle_gamma   90.00
#
_symmetry.space_group_name_H-M   'P 1'
#
loop_
_entity.id
_entity.type
_entity.pdbx_description
1 polymer ?
#
loop_
_entity_poly.entity_id
_entity_poly.type
_entity_poly.pdbx_seq_one_letter_code
_entity_poly.pdbx_strand_id
1 'polypeptide(L)'
;MNEPIVYSDEQAALLDAHAHACALSQRYNHACDELLDGGELRDRLKVRHEALRTLCDTLEARIRDRGMLPHDINVDREDLARLADRFREWLDHERHSYLQRALADREAELLDRLEALHDAGINDDAVKEAHAAGRRMIEILQKD
;
A
#
# COMPACT_ATOMS: atom_id res chain seq x y z
N MET A 1 18.99 -12.53 -24.64
CA MET A 1 19.51 -12.27 -23.29
C MET A 1 18.89 -10.96 -22.86
N ASN A 2 17.96 -10.99 -21.91
CA ASN A 2 17.44 -9.76 -21.32
C ASN A 2 18.51 -9.26 -20.34
N GLU A 3 19.02 -8.05 -20.58
CA GLU A 3 19.90 -7.38 -19.62
C GLU A 3 19.14 -7.15 -18.31
N PRO A 4 19.76 -7.34 -17.14
CA PRO A 4 19.13 -7.04 -15.87
C PRO A 4 18.84 -5.53 -15.81
N ILE A 5 17.57 -5.17 -15.68
CA ILE A 5 17.15 -3.79 -15.47
C ILE A 5 17.67 -3.36 -14.10
N VAL A 6 18.67 -2.47 -14.08
CA VAL A 6 19.18 -1.86 -12.85
C VAL A 6 18.36 -0.60 -12.59
N TYR A 7 17.49 -0.67 -11.59
CA TYR A 7 16.73 0.50 -11.13
C TYR A 7 17.62 1.45 -10.33
N SER A 8 17.42 2.76 -10.47
CA SER A 8 17.98 3.73 -9.53
C SER A 8 17.30 3.61 -8.15
N ASP A 9 17.91 4.17 -7.12
CA ASP A 9 17.34 4.16 -5.75
C ASP A 9 15.94 4.80 -5.71
N GLU A 10 15.73 5.88 -6.47
CA GLU A 10 14.42 6.52 -6.64
C GLU A 10 13.39 5.59 -7.29
N GLN A 11 13.81 4.84 -8.31
CA GLN A 11 12.96 3.91 -9.01
C GLN A 11 12.59 2.71 -8.13
N ALA A 12 13.55 2.17 -7.38
CA ALA A 12 13.32 1.10 -6.42
C ALA A 12 12.34 1.55 -5.31
N ALA A 13 12.54 2.76 -4.76
CA ALA A 13 11.67 3.31 -3.72
C ALA A 13 10.22 3.52 -4.22
N LEU A 14 10.03 3.99 -5.46
CA LEU A 14 8.72 4.12 -6.10
C LEU A 14 7.98 2.80 -6.24
N LEU A 15 8.65 1.79 -6.78
CA LEU A 15 8.07 0.47 -6.95
C LEU A 15 7.70 -0.17 -5.61
N ASP A 16 8.58 -0.04 -4.61
CA ASP A 16 8.37 -0.62 -3.29
C ASP A 16 7.22 0.05 -2.54
N ALA A 17 7.16 1.40 -2.54
CA ALA A 17 6.06 2.14 -1.94
C ALA A 17 4.72 1.86 -2.62
N HIS A 18 4.69 1.75 -3.96
CA HIS A 18 3.49 1.40 -4.71
C HIS A 18 2.98 0.00 -4.36
N ALA A 19 3.87 -0.99 -4.29
CA ALA A 19 3.51 -2.36 -3.94
C ALA A 19 2.90 -2.44 -2.52
N HIS A 20 3.52 -1.75 -1.56
CA HIS A 20 3.03 -1.72 -0.17
C HIS A 20 1.68 -0.97 -0.05
N ALA A 21 1.51 0.15 -0.76
CA ALA A 21 0.24 0.87 -0.78
C ALA A 21 -0.90 0.00 -1.36
N CYS A 22 -0.63 -0.73 -2.46
CA CYS A 22 -1.59 -1.65 -3.07
C CYS A 22 -1.97 -2.78 -2.12
N ALA A 23 -0.98 -3.43 -1.51
CA ALA A 23 -1.19 -4.52 -0.57
C ALA A 23 -2.00 -4.05 0.66
N LEU A 24 -1.69 -2.87 1.19
CA LEU A 24 -2.42 -2.32 2.32
C LEU A 24 -3.85 -1.95 1.94
N SER A 25 -4.07 -1.33 0.77
CA SER A 25 -5.42 -1.03 0.28
C SER A 25 -6.30 -2.28 0.22
N GLN A 26 -5.78 -3.39 -0.29
CA GLN A 26 -6.50 -4.68 -0.32
C GLN A 26 -6.81 -5.22 1.07
N ARG A 27 -5.89 -5.11 2.03
CA ARG A 27 -6.12 -5.52 3.43
C ARG A 27 -7.21 -4.70 4.10
N TYR A 28 -7.25 -3.39 3.86
CA TYR A 28 -8.34 -2.54 4.36
C TYR A 28 -9.68 -2.94 3.75
N ASN A 29 -9.72 -3.28 2.45
CA ASN A 29 -10.96 -3.76 1.82
C ASN A 29 -11.44 -5.08 2.46
N HIS A 30 -10.54 -6.05 2.63
CA HIS A 30 -10.87 -7.31 3.31
C HIS A 30 -11.33 -7.07 4.76
N ALA A 31 -10.66 -6.19 5.51
CA ALA A 31 -11.07 -5.82 6.86
C ALA A 31 -12.48 -5.19 6.89
N CYS A 32 -12.86 -4.43 5.86
CA CYS A 32 -14.20 -3.87 5.72
C CYS A 32 -15.27 -4.93 5.43
N ASP A 33 -14.89 -6.06 4.82
CA ASP A 33 -15.78 -7.18 4.50
C ASP A 33 -15.97 -8.11 5.71
N GLU A 34 -14.90 -8.36 6.48
CA GLU A 34 -14.92 -9.20 7.70
C GLU A 34 -15.57 -8.52 8.92
N LEU A 35 -15.66 -7.19 8.91
CA LEU A 35 -16.40 -6.44 9.93
C LEU A 35 -17.90 -6.50 9.62
N LEU A 36 -18.57 -7.47 10.25
CA LEU A 36 -20.00 -7.76 10.09
C LEU A 36 -20.90 -6.59 10.53
N ASP A 37 -20.47 -5.80 11.52
CA ASP A 37 -21.25 -4.68 12.04
C ASP A 37 -20.84 -3.34 11.41
N GLY A 38 -21.83 -2.64 10.83
CA GLY A 38 -21.67 -1.25 10.42
C GLY A 38 -21.42 -0.38 11.66
N GLY A 39 -20.25 0.26 11.72
CA GLY A 39 -19.84 1.09 12.84
C GLY A 39 -18.71 2.04 12.45
N GLU A 40 -18.40 2.96 13.36
CA GLU A 40 -17.45 4.05 13.12
C GLU A 40 -16.07 3.56 12.65
N LEU A 41 -15.59 2.44 13.19
CA LEU A 41 -14.32 1.84 12.75
C LEU A 41 -14.40 1.42 11.29
N ARG A 42 -15.46 0.73 10.86
CA ARG A 42 -15.62 0.28 9.46
C ARG A 42 -15.64 1.47 8.49
N ASP A 43 -16.30 2.56 8.86
CA ASP A 43 -16.32 3.77 8.04
C ASP A 43 -14.93 4.41 7.93
N ARG A 44 -14.18 4.46 9.04
CA ARG A 44 -12.78 4.91 9.03
C ARG A 44 -11.89 4.03 8.15
N LEU A 45 -12.06 2.70 8.21
CA LEU A 45 -11.32 1.76 7.36
C LEU A 45 -11.65 1.95 5.87
N LYS A 46 -12.93 2.20 5.52
CA LYS A 46 -13.33 2.50 4.13
C LYS A 46 -12.70 3.80 3.62
N VAL A 47 -12.74 4.86 4.42
CA VAL A 47 -12.09 6.14 4.07
C VAL A 47 -10.59 5.93 3.85
N ARG A 48 -9.94 5.13 4.72
CA ARG A 48 -8.52 4.83 4.56
C ARG A 48 -8.24 3.96 3.33
N HIS A 49 -9.07 2.96 3.04
CA HIS A 49 -9.00 2.15 1.83
C HIS A 49 -9.01 3.02 0.57
N GLU A 50 -9.96 3.97 0.48
CA GLU A 50 -10.09 4.88 -0.65
C GLU A 50 -8.86 5.78 -0.80
N ALA A 51 -8.35 6.33 0.31
CA ALA A 51 -7.13 7.14 0.29
C ALA A 51 -5.91 6.34 -0.18
N LEU A 52 -5.78 5.08 0.25
CA LEU A 52 -4.71 4.19 -0.21
C LEU A 52 -4.84 3.86 -1.69
N ARG A 53 -6.06 3.65 -2.19
CA ARG A 53 -6.30 3.42 -3.63
C ARG A 53 -5.86 4.64 -4.45
N THR A 54 -6.22 5.85 -4.03
CA THR A 54 -5.78 7.09 -4.69
C THR A 54 -4.25 7.25 -4.67
N LEU A 55 -3.60 6.86 -3.56
CA LEU A 55 -2.14 6.82 -3.49
C LEU A 55 -1.55 5.81 -4.49
N CYS A 56 -2.15 4.63 -4.63
CA CYS A 56 -1.71 3.63 -5.61
C CYS A 56 -1.77 4.20 -7.03
N ASP A 57 -2.90 4.79 -7.43
CA ASP A 57 -3.07 5.38 -8.75
C ASP A 57 -2.04 6.50 -9.01
N THR A 58 -1.74 7.29 -7.97
CA THR A 58 -0.76 8.39 -8.04
C THR A 58 0.67 7.86 -8.23
N LEU A 59 1.07 6.84 -7.48
CA LEU A 59 2.39 6.23 -7.59
C LEU A 59 2.52 5.46 -8.92
N GLU A 60 1.47 4.78 -9.36
CA GLU A 60 1.44 4.08 -10.65
C GLU A 60 1.62 5.05 -11.83
N ALA A 61 0.92 6.19 -11.80
CA ALA A 61 1.09 7.25 -12.81
C ALA A 61 2.55 7.72 -12.88
N ARG A 62 3.22 7.88 -11.74
CA ARG A 62 4.63 8.28 -11.68
C ARG A 62 5.59 7.23 -12.20
N ILE A 63 5.32 5.96 -11.92
CA ILE A 63 6.08 4.83 -12.44
C ILE A 63 5.96 4.82 -13.97
N ARG A 64 4.75 5.06 -14.51
CA ARG A 64 4.51 5.18 -15.96
C ARG A 64 5.23 6.38 -16.57
N ASP A 65 5.13 7.56 -15.97
CA ASP A 65 5.75 8.79 -16.47
C ASP A 65 7.28 8.71 -16.55
N ARG A 66 7.90 7.93 -15.66
CA ARG A 66 9.35 7.67 -15.65
C ARG A 66 9.77 6.54 -16.61
N GLY A 67 8.84 5.94 -17.35
CA GLY A 67 9.11 4.83 -18.25
C GLY A 67 9.65 3.58 -17.54
N MET A 68 9.37 3.44 -16.24
CA MET A 68 9.88 2.35 -15.41
C MET A 68 9.10 1.05 -15.57
N LEU A 69 7.94 1.09 -16.22
CA LEU A 69 7.23 -0.11 -16.64
C LEU A 69 7.83 -0.58 -17.97
N PRO A 70 8.36 -1.82 -18.04
CA PRO A 70 8.64 -2.46 -19.31
C PRO A 70 7.36 -2.43 -20.16
N HIS A 71 7.49 -2.23 -21.47
CA HIS A 71 6.36 -2.01 -22.39
C HIS A 71 5.38 -3.20 -22.54
N ASP A 72 5.38 -4.17 -21.62
CA ASP A 72 4.54 -5.37 -21.66
C ASP A 72 3.61 -5.45 -20.43
N ILE A 73 2.49 -4.74 -20.54
CA ILE A 73 1.48 -4.52 -19.48
C ILE A 73 0.86 -5.83 -18.92
N ASN A 74 1.02 -6.96 -19.62
CA ASN A 74 0.37 -8.23 -19.27
C ASN A 74 1.18 -9.13 -18.34
N VAL A 75 2.52 -9.14 -18.43
CA VAL A 75 3.36 -10.04 -17.62
C VAL A 75 3.47 -9.52 -16.18
N ASP A 76 3.59 -8.21 -16.01
CA ASP A 76 3.80 -7.60 -14.69
C ASP A 76 2.50 -7.47 -13.87
N ARG A 77 1.34 -7.39 -14.52
CA ARG A 77 0.05 -7.51 -13.83
C ARG A 77 -0.10 -8.88 -13.18
N GLU A 78 0.42 -9.92 -13.81
CA GLU A 78 0.36 -11.29 -13.31
C GLU A 78 1.35 -11.49 -12.15
N ASP A 79 2.54 -10.88 -12.20
CA ASP A 79 3.50 -10.94 -11.09
C ASP A 79 3.13 -10.03 -9.91
N LEU A 80 2.57 -8.84 -10.16
CA LEU A 80 1.92 -8.01 -9.12
C LEU A 80 0.70 -8.74 -8.53
N ALA A 81 -0.09 -9.41 -9.36
CA ALA A 81 -1.20 -10.24 -8.90
C ALA A 81 -0.71 -11.45 -8.11
N ARG A 82 0.39 -12.10 -8.49
CA ARG A 82 1.01 -13.21 -7.71
C ARG A 82 1.57 -12.74 -6.39
N LEU A 83 2.19 -11.55 -6.34
CA LEU A 83 2.61 -10.93 -5.08
C LEU A 83 1.38 -10.69 -4.20
N ALA A 84 0.32 -10.10 -4.75
CA ALA A 84 -0.95 -9.90 -4.06
C ALA A 84 -1.66 -11.22 -3.65
N ASP A 85 -1.58 -12.27 -4.47
CA ASP A 85 -2.15 -13.60 -4.20
C ASP A 85 -1.38 -14.32 -3.09
N ARG A 86 -0.04 -14.23 -3.09
CA ARG A 86 0.80 -14.77 -2.01
C ARG A 86 0.53 -14.04 -0.68
N PHE A 87 0.13 -12.77 -0.72
CA PHE A 87 -0.38 -12.05 0.45
C PHE A 87 -1.81 -12.48 0.83
N ARG A 88 -2.67 -12.86 -0.13
CA ARG A 88 -4.01 -13.43 0.12
C ARG A 88 -3.98 -14.82 0.77
N GLU A 89 -3.05 -15.69 0.41
CA GLU A 89 -2.87 -16.98 1.12
C GLU A 89 -2.43 -16.81 2.58
N TRP A 90 -1.86 -15.66 2.94
CA TRP A 90 -1.47 -15.33 4.31
C TRP A 90 -2.63 -14.77 5.15
N LEU A 91 -3.73 -14.33 4.51
CA LEU A 91 -4.86 -13.63 5.13
C LEU A 91 -5.86 -14.56 5.85
N ASP A 92 -5.75 -15.88 5.68
CA ASP A 92 -6.81 -16.82 6.09
C ASP A 92 -6.85 -17.17 7.60
N HIS A 93 -5.99 -16.59 8.44
CA HIS A 93 -5.77 -17.09 9.82
C HIS A 93 -5.87 -16.07 10.97
N GLU A 94 -6.38 -14.84 10.77
CA GLU A 94 -6.41 -13.83 11.85
C GLU A 94 -7.81 -13.50 12.39
N ARG A 95 -8.01 -13.67 13.71
CA ARG A 95 -9.22 -13.22 14.45
C ARG A 95 -9.24 -11.69 14.57
N HIS A 96 -10.41 -11.06 14.71
CA HIS A 96 -10.60 -9.58 14.75
C HIS A 96 -9.59 -8.75 15.58
N SER A 97 -9.13 -9.22 16.74
CA SER A 97 -8.13 -8.49 17.55
C SER A 97 -6.72 -8.49 16.95
N TYR A 98 -6.41 -9.49 16.12
CA TYR A 98 -5.17 -9.54 15.35
C TYR A 98 -5.24 -8.63 14.13
N LEU A 99 -6.43 -8.47 13.54
CA LEU A 99 -6.64 -7.65 12.35
C LEU A 99 -6.23 -6.18 12.55
N GLN A 100 -6.66 -5.54 13.64
CA GLN A 100 -6.31 -4.12 13.88
C GLN A 100 -4.81 -3.93 14.10
N ARG A 101 -4.18 -4.82 14.87
CA ARG A 101 -2.74 -4.81 15.09
C ARG A 101 -1.97 -5.05 13.79
N ALA A 102 -2.40 -6.02 12.99
CA ALA A 102 -1.82 -6.30 11.69
C ALA A 102 -1.95 -5.11 10.75
N LEU A 103 -3.09 -4.42 10.73
CA LEU A 103 -3.24 -3.18 9.95
C LEU A 103 -2.31 -2.07 10.45
N ALA A 104 -2.15 -1.91 11.76
CA ALA A 104 -1.26 -0.90 12.33
C ALA A 104 0.21 -1.18 11.99
N ASP A 105 0.64 -2.44 12.08
CA ASP A 105 2.00 -2.86 11.70
C ASP A 105 2.25 -2.59 10.20
N ARG A 106 1.25 -2.82 9.34
CA ARG A 106 1.38 -2.53 7.90
C ARG A 106 1.32 -1.05 7.55
N GLU A 107 0.56 -0.26 8.29
CA GLU A 107 0.63 1.20 8.19
C GLU A 107 2.03 1.69 8.54
N ALA A 108 2.65 1.16 9.61
CA ALA A 108 4.03 1.52 9.97
C ALA A 108 5.03 1.16 8.85
N GLU A 109 4.94 -0.05 8.29
CA GLU A 109 5.76 -0.44 7.13
C GLU A 109 5.57 0.51 5.94
N LEU A 110 4.33 0.91 5.62
CA LEU A 110 4.09 1.86 4.54
C LEU A 110 4.69 3.23 4.85
N LEU A 111 4.61 3.72 6.09
CA LEU A 111 5.23 4.99 6.49
C LEU A 111 6.73 4.97 6.25
N ASP A 112 7.43 3.88 6.60
CA ASP A 112 8.85 3.72 6.32
C ASP A 112 9.16 3.80 4.81
N ARG A 113 8.28 3.26 3.95
CA ARG A 113 8.44 3.35 2.48
C ARG A 113 8.18 4.76 1.95
N LEU A 114 7.20 5.47 2.52
CA LEU A 114 6.95 6.86 2.17
C LEU A 114 8.09 7.79 2.62
N GLU A 115 8.76 7.47 3.73
CA GLU A 115 9.97 8.16 4.17
C GLU A 115 11.15 7.87 3.21
N ALA A 116 11.32 6.61 2.78
CA ALA A 116 12.31 6.28 1.76
C ALA A 116 12.08 7.00 0.41
N LEU A 117 10.82 7.22 0.02
CA LEU A 117 10.49 8.07 -1.14
C LEU A 117 10.94 9.52 -0.95
N HIS A 118 10.69 10.06 0.24
CA HIS A 118 11.09 11.41 0.59
C HIS A 118 12.62 11.57 0.51
N ASP A 119 13.35 10.62 1.10
CA ASP A 119 14.82 10.60 1.08
C ASP A 119 15.39 10.44 -0.32
N ALA A 120 14.68 9.72 -1.21
CA ALA A 120 15.01 9.61 -2.63
C ALA A 120 14.62 10.86 -3.45
N GLY A 121 14.11 11.92 -2.81
CA GLY A 121 13.79 13.20 -3.45
C GLY A 121 12.35 13.33 -3.97
N ILE A 122 11.49 12.35 -3.71
CA ILE A 122 10.07 12.39 -4.08
C ILE A 122 9.26 12.89 -2.89
N ASN A 123 9.08 14.20 -2.82
CA ASN A 123 8.47 14.90 -1.69
C ASN A 123 7.27 15.77 -2.09
N ASP A 124 6.27 15.17 -2.70
CA ASP A 124 5.02 15.82 -3.09
C ASP A 124 3.93 15.75 -2.01
N ASP A 125 2.86 16.50 -2.24
CA ASP A 125 1.78 16.65 -1.28
C ASP A 125 0.96 15.37 -1.10
N ALA A 126 0.82 14.52 -2.13
CA ALA A 126 0.09 13.26 -2.00
C ALA A 126 0.84 12.27 -1.07
N VAL A 127 2.18 12.21 -1.17
CA VAL A 127 3.01 11.40 -0.27
C VAL A 127 2.94 11.93 1.17
N LYS A 128 3.00 13.24 1.37
CA LYS A 128 2.86 13.87 2.70
C LYS A 128 1.49 13.63 3.31
N GLU A 129 0.43 13.77 2.54
CA GLU A 129 -0.95 13.51 2.97
C GLU A 129 -1.15 12.05 3.34
N ALA A 130 -0.64 11.13 2.53
CA ALA A 130 -0.66 9.70 2.81
C ALA A 130 0.08 9.34 4.10
N HIS A 131 1.25 9.95 4.31
CA HIS A 131 2.04 9.76 5.52
C HIS A 131 1.30 10.30 6.77
N ALA A 132 0.72 11.50 6.69
CA ALA A 132 -0.08 12.06 7.77
C ALA A 132 -1.35 11.22 8.06
N ALA A 133 -2.00 10.69 7.02
CA ALA A 133 -3.15 9.80 7.15
C ALA A 133 -2.79 8.45 7.81
N GLY A 134 -1.66 7.85 7.44
CA GLY A 134 -1.19 6.60 8.04
C GLY A 134 -0.90 6.75 9.53
N ARG A 135 -0.23 7.84 9.94
CA ARG A 135 0.00 8.13 11.37
C ARG A 135 -1.30 8.24 12.18
N ARG A 136 -2.30 8.97 11.67
CA ARG A 136 -3.62 9.07 12.32
C ARG A 136 -4.31 7.71 12.41
N MET A 137 -4.16 6.87 11.39
CA MET A 137 -4.80 5.57 11.34
C MET A 137 -4.16 4.58 12.34
N ILE A 138 -2.83 4.58 12.48
CA ILE A 138 -2.14 3.81 13.53
C ILE A 138 -2.68 4.18 14.92
N GLU A 139 -2.82 5.49 15.20
CA GLU A 139 -3.37 5.93 16.49
C GLU A 139 -4.80 5.43 16.71
N ILE A 140 -5.64 5.38 15.67
CA ILE A 140 -7.01 4.86 15.76
C ILE A 140 -6.98 3.36 16.05
N LEU A 141 -6.17 2.59 15.32
CA LEU A 141 -6.06 1.13 15.45
C LEU A 141 -5.44 0.66 16.78
N GLN A 142 -4.77 1.55 17.50
CA GLN A 142 -4.14 1.25 18.80
C GLN A 142 -4.97 1.71 20.01
N LYS A 143 -6.03 2.51 19.79
CA LYS A 143 -6.85 3.10 20.86
C LYS A 143 -8.11 2.30 21.21
N ASP A 144 -8.53 1.37 20.36
CA ASP A 144 -9.68 0.47 20.55
C ASP A 144 -9.23 -0.97 20.91
#